data_AF-A0A7K6DBH9-F1
#
_entry.id   AF-A0A7K6DBH9-F1
#
_cell.length_a   1.000
_cell.length_b   1.000
_cell.length_c   1.000
_cell.angle_alpha   90.00
_cell.angle_beta   90.00
_cell.angle_gamma   90.00
#
_symmetry.space_group_name_H-M   'P 1'
#
loop_
_entity.id
_entity.type
_entity.pdbx_description
1 polymer ?
#
loop_
_entity_poly.entity_id
_entity_poly.type
_entity_poly.pdbx_seq_one_letter_code
_entity_poly.pdbx_strand_id
1 'polypeptide(L)'
;QAVMGVQVVVTLLAASLMQKLAPHCSFARWLLCNGSLYRYKHPSDEELCALAGKQRPKSKRDRKMNGMMEDKPLSVPRDINLQLDTCPITALDALGNAPCPQQPGPAPGGVPSAVTCPRVPAVLRYFLEYQWFVDFAVYASAVYAFSEGYFCLVSPARETNLGVLWCLLSVIFSVKVFFTVMRHYFRSEEGGERSVCLTFAFFFLLLAMVALVIREEYLEFGLEAGLAGVTQNLEAILKPRGWEWMLPLAKLAFKLGLVALCSFLGACLTFPGLRLAQTHLDALRMAADRPLTQVLLHVGFVAPVLVVVMWVKPICRDFLLQAPLGKRTVQLLSDSSFDTARLWAIVALSLLRLLGTRHHLQAYLGLAERWVRRMRREAGRIPARDIQQKITRIYCYVSVVSLQYLGPIILTLHCTLLLKTLGHHSWGLYPASPAVSPASPVSPPRPEAASGEDVTAVVQEISGLVGCVLTPPFFRGLFSFLTWWVATCQVVTSLFGLYFHQYLAAS
;
A
#
# COMPACT_ATOMS: atom_id res chain seq x y z
N GLN A 1 -15.29 -27.07 -30.20
CA GLN A 1 -14.34 -26.50 -29.22
C GLN A 1 -14.83 -25.10 -28.87
N ALA A 2 -15.23 -24.85 -27.62
CA ALA A 2 -15.49 -23.48 -27.18
C ALA A 2 -14.14 -22.74 -27.17
N VAL A 3 -14.00 -21.73 -28.02
CA VAL A 3 -12.73 -21.05 -28.34
C VAL A 3 -12.21 -20.17 -27.18
N MET A 4 -12.98 -20.01 -26.10
CA MET A 4 -12.62 -19.22 -24.92
C MET A 4 -12.95 -20.00 -23.64
N GLY A 5 -11.95 -20.31 -22.82
CA GLY A 5 -12.15 -20.91 -21.49
C GLY A 5 -12.93 -19.99 -20.57
N VAL A 6 -13.65 -20.54 -19.59
CA VAL A 6 -14.56 -19.77 -18.69
C VAL A 6 -13.79 -18.66 -17.97
N GLN A 7 -12.56 -18.94 -17.55
CA GLN A 7 -11.66 -17.98 -16.92
C GLN A 7 -11.39 -16.75 -17.82
N VAL A 8 -11.21 -16.95 -19.13
CA VAL A 8 -10.95 -15.84 -20.06
C VAL A 8 -12.18 -14.96 -20.19
N VAL A 9 -13.37 -15.55 -20.27
CA VAL A 9 -14.65 -14.81 -20.30
C VAL A 9 -14.80 -13.98 -19.02
N VAL A 10 -14.53 -14.56 -17.85
CA VAL A 10 -14.59 -13.86 -16.56
C VAL A 10 -13.59 -12.72 -16.50
N THR A 11 -12.37 -12.94 -17.00
CA THR A 11 -11.33 -11.90 -17.05
C THR A 11 -11.73 -10.74 -17.96
N LEU A 12 -12.25 -11.02 -19.15
CA LEU A 12 -12.74 -9.99 -20.07
C LEU A 12 -13.97 -9.26 -19.51
N LEU A 13 -14.87 -9.99 -18.86
CA LEU A 13 -16.02 -9.40 -18.18
C LEU A 13 -15.56 -8.48 -17.05
N ALA A 14 -14.64 -8.93 -16.19
CA ALA A 14 -14.10 -8.12 -15.10
C ALA A 14 -13.38 -6.86 -15.63
N ALA A 15 -12.60 -6.98 -16.71
CA ALA A 15 -11.97 -5.84 -17.36
C ALA A 15 -13.00 -4.86 -17.94
N SER A 16 -14.06 -5.37 -18.59
CA SER A 16 -15.15 -4.55 -19.15
C SER A 16 -15.97 -3.87 -18.04
N LEU A 17 -16.29 -4.60 -16.97
CA LEU A 17 -16.95 -4.09 -15.78
C LEU A 17 -16.11 -3.00 -15.12
N MET A 18 -14.81 -3.22 -14.95
CA MET A 18 -13.91 -2.21 -14.40
C MET A 18 -13.89 -0.95 -15.29
N GLN A 19 -13.82 -1.08 -16.62
CA GLN A 19 -13.83 0.06 -17.52
C GLN A 19 -15.16 0.83 -17.52
N LYS A 20 -16.30 0.13 -17.46
CA LYS A 20 -17.64 0.73 -17.52
C LYS A 20 -18.18 1.20 -16.17
N LEU A 21 -17.87 0.49 -15.09
CA LEU A 21 -18.34 0.79 -13.73
C LEU A 21 -17.40 1.71 -12.97
N ALA A 22 -16.10 1.77 -13.28
CA ALA A 22 -15.19 2.73 -12.64
C ALA A 22 -15.73 4.17 -12.51
N PRO A 23 -16.41 4.76 -13.52
CA PRO A 23 -17.00 6.10 -13.37
C PRO A 23 -18.25 6.16 -12.48
N HIS A 24 -18.98 5.06 -12.30
CA HIS A 24 -20.24 5.03 -11.54
C HIS A 24 -20.09 4.45 -10.12
N CYS A 25 -19.39 3.32 -9.98
CA CYS A 25 -19.15 2.60 -8.73
C CYS A 25 -17.64 2.45 -8.51
N SER A 26 -17.11 3.15 -7.51
CA SER A 26 -15.69 3.08 -7.12
C SER A 26 -15.60 2.88 -5.62
N PHE A 27 -14.95 1.80 -5.22
CA PHE A 27 -14.69 1.51 -3.81
C PHE A 27 -13.76 2.56 -3.21
N ALA A 28 -12.78 3.03 -3.99
CA ALA A 28 -11.88 4.09 -3.57
C ALA A 28 -12.62 5.39 -3.26
N ARG A 29 -13.60 5.77 -4.11
CA ARG A 29 -14.48 6.93 -3.88
C ARG A 29 -15.36 6.70 -2.66
N TRP A 30 -15.95 5.53 -2.51
CA TRP A 30 -16.74 5.19 -1.32
C TRP A 30 -15.91 5.23 -0.03
N LEU A 31 -14.64 4.82 -0.07
CA LEU A 31 -13.79 4.82 1.12
C LEU A 31 -13.53 6.25 1.64
N LEU A 32 -13.36 7.23 0.73
CA LEU A 32 -13.08 8.63 1.08
C LEU A 32 -14.30 9.55 1.13
N CYS A 33 -15.30 9.35 0.27
CA CYS A 33 -16.35 10.33 -0.04
C CYS A 33 -17.76 9.90 0.42
N ASN A 34 -17.90 8.83 1.20
CA ASN A 34 -19.22 8.34 1.68
C ASN A 34 -19.78 9.15 2.87
N GLY A 35 -19.34 10.40 3.05
CA GLY A 35 -19.81 11.28 4.15
C GLY A 35 -19.31 10.93 5.55
N SER A 36 -18.60 9.82 5.74
CA SER A 36 -18.08 9.39 7.05
C SER A 36 -16.79 10.10 7.48
N LEU A 37 -16.07 10.71 6.54
CA LEU A 37 -14.83 11.45 6.81
C LEU A 37 -15.09 12.95 6.79
N TYR A 38 -14.58 13.62 7.82
CA TYR A 38 -14.75 15.05 8.01
C TYR A 38 -13.40 15.76 7.86
N ARG A 39 -13.35 16.71 6.92
CA ARG A 39 -12.23 17.63 6.72
C ARG A 39 -12.48 18.94 7.47
N TYR A 40 -11.40 19.62 7.83
CA TYR A 40 -11.48 20.98 8.33
C TYR A 40 -11.48 21.99 7.18
N LYS A 41 -12.34 22.99 7.26
CA LYS A 41 -12.34 24.15 6.35
C LYS A 41 -11.19 25.07 6.72
N HIS A 42 -10.54 25.64 5.71
CA HIS A 42 -9.61 26.74 5.97
C HIS A 42 -10.42 28.00 6.31
N PRO A 43 -9.98 28.83 7.27
CA PRO A 43 -10.68 30.05 7.62
C PRO A 43 -10.57 31.09 6.49
N SER A 44 -11.60 31.91 6.34
CA SER A 44 -11.56 33.04 5.39
C SER A 44 -10.73 34.20 5.93
N ASP A 45 -10.20 35.04 5.04
CA ASP A 45 -9.47 36.25 5.45
C ASP A 45 -10.36 37.18 6.30
N GLU A 46 -11.67 37.19 6.05
CA GLU A 46 -12.67 37.93 6.83
C GLU A 46 -12.82 37.40 8.26
N GLU A 47 -12.95 36.07 8.42
CA GLU A 47 -12.98 35.42 9.75
C GLU A 47 -11.70 35.71 10.54
N LEU A 48 -10.54 35.61 9.88
CA LEU A 48 -9.25 35.87 10.51
C LEU A 48 -9.09 37.36 10.89
N CYS A 49 -9.58 38.29 10.07
CA CYS A 49 -9.58 39.73 10.41
C CYS A 49 -10.52 40.03 11.59
N ALA A 50 -11.73 39.47 11.56
CA ALA A 50 -12.72 39.64 12.62
C ALA A 50 -12.21 39.13 13.96
N LEU A 51 -11.63 37.93 13.99
CA LEU A 51 -11.05 37.33 15.19
C LEU A 51 -9.79 38.06 15.68
N ALA A 52 -9.03 38.71 14.78
CA ALA A 52 -7.84 39.48 15.13
C ALA A 52 -8.16 40.91 15.61
N GLY A 53 -9.44 41.28 15.70
CA GLY A 53 -9.88 42.64 16.06
C GLY A 53 -9.47 43.71 15.04
N LYS A 54 -9.12 43.31 13.80
CA LYS A 54 -8.75 44.24 12.73
C LYS A 54 -9.99 44.65 11.95
N GLN A 55 -10.26 45.96 11.86
CA GLN A 55 -11.29 46.48 10.96
C GLN A 55 -10.95 46.15 9.50
N ARG A 56 -11.98 45.89 8.68
CA ARG A 56 -11.86 45.61 7.24
C ARG A 56 -10.88 46.61 6.58
N PRO A 57 -9.94 46.17 5.73
CA PRO A 57 -9.29 47.10 4.81
C PRO A 57 -10.40 47.66 3.90
N LYS A 58 -10.83 48.89 4.15
CA LYS A 58 -11.73 49.61 3.22
C LYS A 58 -11.06 49.60 1.85
N SER A 59 -11.83 49.27 0.81
CA SER A 59 -11.35 49.33 -0.56
C SER A 59 -10.66 50.68 -0.78
N LYS A 60 -9.40 50.62 -1.18
CA LYS A 60 -8.53 51.78 -1.34
C LYS A 60 -8.98 52.55 -2.59
N ARG A 61 -10.08 53.31 -2.47
CA ARG A 61 -10.43 54.34 -3.44
C ARG A 61 -9.70 55.62 -3.00
N ASP A 62 -8.76 56.02 -3.85
CA ASP A 62 -8.04 57.29 -3.83
C ASP A 62 -7.04 57.55 -2.69
N ARG A 63 -5.82 57.01 -2.87
CA ARG A 63 -4.58 57.74 -2.55
C ARG A 63 -3.40 57.10 -3.28
N LYS A 64 -3.22 57.51 -4.54
CA LYS A 64 -1.96 57.37 -5.28
C LYS A 64 -1.09 58.57 -4.89
N MET A 65 -0.04 58.35 -4.11
CA MET A 65 1.16 59.19 -4.10
C MET A 65 2.33 58.33 -3.61
N ASN A 66 3.25 58.07 -4.54
CA ASN A 66 4.63 57.59 -4.42
C ASN A 66 5.02 56.66 -3.25
N GLY A 67 5.35 55.43 -3.62
CA GLY A 67 6.07 54.44 -2.81
C GLY A 67 5.59 53.04 -3.14
N MET A 68 6.51 52.16 -3.56
CA MET A 68 6.29 50.72 -3.70
C MET A 68 5.77 50.17 -2.38
N MET A 69 4.45 50.10 -2.23
CA MET A 69 3.82 49.51 -1.05
C MET A 69 3.86 48.00 -1.28
N GLU A 70 4.84 47.31 -0.69
CA GLU A 70 4.76 45.85 -0.56
C GLU A 70 3.41 45.54 0.08
N ASP A 71 2.57 44.78 -0.64
CA ASP A 71 1.28 44.28 -0.16
C ASP A 71 1.56 43.29 0.99
N LYS A 72 1.75 43.83 2.20
CA LYS A 72 2.16 43.04 3.36
C LYS A 72 1.05 42.03 3.64
N PRO A 73 1.31 40.71 3.50
CA PRO A 73 0.26 39.71 3.59
C PRO A 73 -0.43 39.79 4.95
N LEU A 74 -1.76 39.63 4.96
CA LEU A 74 -2.58 39.68 6.16
C LEU A 74 -1.95 38.80 7.25
N SER A 75 -1.44 39.41 8.32
CA SER A 75 -0.88 38.68 9.45
C SER A 75 -1.80 38.77 10.67
N VAL A 76 -1.97 37.66 11.36
CA VAL A 76 -2.78 37.53 12.59
C VAL A 76 -1.92 37.04 13.74
N PRO A 77 -2.26 37.38 15.00
CA PRO A 77 -1.64 36.77 16.17
C PRO A 77 -1.84 35.25 16.17
N ARG A 78 -0.84 34.50 16.63
CA ARG A 78 -0.91 33.03 16.70
C ARG A 78 -1.86 32.54 17.79
N ASP A 79 -2.01 33.29 18.87
CA ASP A 79 -2.88 33.02 20.03
C ASP A 79 -4.37 33.30 19.79
N ILE A 80 -4.73 33.69 18.57
CA ILE A 80 -6.11 33.94 18.13
C ILE A 80 -7.02 32.75 18.44
N ASN A 81 -8.24 33.02 18.91
CA ASN A 81 -9.22 31.99 19.25
C ASN A 81 -9.89 31.42 17.98
N LEU A 82 -9.10 30.79 17.11
CA LEU A 82 -9.56 30.16 15.88
C LEU A 82 -10.13 28.77 16.18
N GLN A 83 -11.41 28.58 15.85
CA GLN A 83 -12.06 27.27 15.80
C GLN A 83 -12.27 26.89 14.33
N LEU A 84 -11.97 25.64 13.99
CA LEU A 84 -12.09 25.16 12.61
C LEU A 84 -13.43 24.46 12.41
N ASP A 85 -14.17 24.92 11.41
CA ASP A 85 -15.38 24.24 10.98
C ASP A 85 -15.05 22.94 10.24
N THR A 86 -15.87 21.91 10.46
CA THR A 86 -15.76 20.64 9.75
C THR A 86 -16.77 20.50 8.63
N CYS A 87 -16.42 19.79 7.56
CA CYS A 87 -17.35 19.38 6.50
C CYS A 87 -17.06 17.95 6.02
N PRO A 88 -18.08 17.20 5.58
CA PRO A 88 -17.87 15.89 5.00
C PRO A 88 -17.09 15.99 3.68
N ILE A 89 -16.23 15.01 3.41
CA ILE A 89 -15.55 14.88 2.12
C ILE A 89 -16.56 14.37 1.09
N THR A 90 -16.70 15.10 -0.02
CA THR A 90 -17.61 14.74 -1.12
C THR A 90 -16.85 14.45 -2.41
N ALA A 91 -17.46 13.68 -3.31
CA ALA A 91 -16.86 13.34 -4.61
C ALA A 91 -16.67 14.58 -5.52
N LEU A 92 -17.50 15.62 -5.34
CA LEU A 92 -17.38 16.90 -6.06
C LEU A 92 -16.11 17.66 -5.65
N ASP A 93 -15.79 17.66 -4.35
CA ASP A 93 -14.54 18.23 -3.83
C ASP A 93 -13.31 17.45 -4.33
N ALA A 94 -13.43 16.13 -4.49
CA ALA A 94 -12.31 15.27 -4.88
C ALA A 94 -11.87 15.42 -6.35
N LEU A 95 -12.84 15.66 -7.25
CA LEU A 95 -12.61 15.77 -8.70
C LEU A 95 -12.40 17.21 -9.19
N GLY A 96 -12.52 18.21 -8.30
CA GLY A 96 -12.35 19.62 -8.65
C GLY A 96 -13.56 20.28 -9.33
N ASN A 97 -14.71 19.60 -9.37
CA ASN A 97 -15.93 20.05 -10.06
C ASN A 97 -16.93 20.77 -9.14
N ALA A 98 -16.48 21.34 -8.01
CA ALA A 98 -17.38 22.08 -7.13
C ALA A 98 -18.02 23.25 -7.89
N PRO A 99 -19.35 23.29 -8.05
CA PRO A 99 -20.02 24.51 -8.51
C PRO A 99 -19.73 25.60 -7.47
N CYS A 100 -19.34 26.79 -7.92
CA CYS A 100 -19.38 27.96 -7.06
C CYS A 100 -20.77 28.01 -6.40
N PRO A 101 -20.90 28.12 -5.07
CA PRO A 101 -22.18 28.47 -4.49
C PRO A 101 -22.60 29.80 -5.12
N GLN A 102 -23.66 29.77 -5.93
CA GLN A 102 -24.26 30.98 -6.45
C GLN A 102 -24.65 31.82 -5.24
N GLN A 103 -23.98 32.95 -5.06
CA GLN A 103 -24.52 33.98 -4.17
C GLN A 103 -25.92 34.36 -4.68
N PRO A 104 -26.89 34.60 -3.78
CA PRO A 104 -28.14 35.23 -4.20
C PRO A 104 -27.79 36.52 -4.95
N GLY A 105 -28.31 36.64 -6.17
CA GLY A 105 -27.95 37.71 -7.10
C GLY A 105 -28.16 39.10 -6.48
N PRO A 106 -27.38 40.11 -6.91
CA PRO A 106 -27.50 41.44 -6.38
C PRO A 106 -28.89 42.00 -6.70
N ALA A 107 -29.49 42.68 -5.71
CA ALA A 107 -30.63 43.55 -5.96
C ALA A 107 -30.28 44.57 -7.07
N PRO A 108 -31.23 44.94 -7.93
CA PRO A 108 -30.96 45.83 -9.06
C PRO A 108 -30.49 47.20 -8.57
N GLY A 109 -29.24 47.56 -8.84
CA GLY A 109 -28.69 48.91 -8.56
C GLY A 109 -27.25 48.99 -8.04
N GLY A 110 -26.57 47.88 -7.74
CA GLY A 110 -25.18 47.90 -7.25
C GLY A 110 -24.13 47.71 -8.35
N VAL A 111 -23.16 48.62 -8.43
CA VAL A 111 -21.97 48.52 -9.31
C VAL A 111 -21.22 47.19 -9.05
N PRO A 112 -20.80 46.44 -10.09
CA PRO A 112 -20.13 45.16 -9.90
C PRO A 112 -18.72 45.37 -9.34
N SER A 113 -18.53 45.13 -8.05
CA SER A 113 -17.19 44.92 -7.50
C SER A 113 -16.79 43.46 -7.72
N ALA A 114 -16.08 43.19 -8.81
CA ALA A 114 -15.43 41.92 -9.05
C ALA A 114 -14.29 41.72 -8.05
N VAL A 115 -14.60 41.17 -6.87
CA VAL A 115 -13.60 40.58 -5.98
C VAL A 115 -13.32 39.17 -6.50
N THR A 116 -12.40 39.09 -7.45
CA THR A 116 -11.87 37.81 -7.94
C THR A 116 -11.04 37.20 -6.82
N CYS A 117 -11.66 36.40 -5.95
CA CYS A 117 -10.92 35.43 -5.15
C CYS A 117 -10.53 34.28 -6.10
N PRO A 118 -9.25 34.01 -6.36
CA PRO A 118 -8.85 32.74 -6.96
C PRO A 118 -8.98 31.66 -5.87
N ARG A 119 -10.22 31.23 -5.57
CA ARG A 119 -10.44 30.02 -4.77
C ARG A 119 -10.09 28.85 -5.67
N VAL A 120 -8.83 28.45 -5.68
CA VAL A 120 -8.39 27.20 -6.32
C VAL A 120 -9.22 26.09 -5.70
N PRO A 121 -10.03 25.33 -6.47
CA PRO A 121 -10.73 24.18 -5.92
C PRO A 121 -9.67 23.25 -5.32
N ALA A 122 -9.85 22.87 -4.06
CA ALA A 122 -8.91 22.02 -3.36
C ALA A 122 -8.99 20.59 -3.90
N VAL A 123 -8.31 20.35 -5.03
CA VAL A 123 -8.25 19.03 -5.69
C VAL A 123 -7.35 18.11 -4.89
N LEU A 124 -7.81 16.88 -4.63
CA LEU A 124 -7.04 15.86 -3.93
C LEU A 124 -5.86 15.43 -4.81
N ARG A 125 -4.64 15.58 -4.28
CA ARG A 125 -3.42 15.24 -4.99
C ARG A 125 -3.32 13.73 -5.19
N TYR A 126 -2.99 13.28 -6.40
CA TYR A 126 -2.92 11.85 -6.77
C TYR A 126 -4.24 11.07 -6.58
N PHE A 127 -5.39 11.75 -6.57
CA PHE A 127 -6.68 11.08 -6.39
C PHE A 127 -6.98 10.02 -7.46
N LEU A 128 -6.67 10.30 -8.73
CA LEU A 128 -6.87 9.32 -9.81
C LEU A 128 -5.98 8.07 -9.64
N GLU A 129 -4.70 8.25 -9.31
CA GLU A 129 -3.78 7.13 -9.03
C GLU A 129 -4.28 6.31 -7.81
N TYR A 130 -4.75 6.98 -6.76
CA TYR A 130 -5.40 6.35 -5.62
C TYR A 130 -6.64 5.54 -6.03
N GLN A 131 -7.53 6.15 -6.82
CA GLN A 131 -8.77 5.53 -7.25
C GLN A 131 -8.50 4.26 -8.05
N TRP A 132 -7.64 4.37 -9.08
CA TRP A 132 -7.26 3.24 -9.91
C TRP A 132 -6.61 2.11 -9.11
N PHE A 133 -5.67 2.43 -8.21
CA PHE A 133 -4.98 1.43 -7.43
C PHE A 133 -5.93 0.63 -6.52
N VAL A 134 -6.77 1.34 -5.76
CA VAL A 134 -7.68 0.71 -4.80
C VAL A 134 -8.79 -0.07 -5.51
N ASP A 135 -9.39 0.51 -6.55
CA ASP A 135 -10.42 -0.18 -7.31
C ASP A 135 -9.85 -1.43 -7.99
N PHE A 136 -8.67 -1.32 -8.63
CA PHE A 136 -8.01 -2.46 -9.25
C PHE A 136 -7.73 -3.59 -8.25
N ALA A 137 -7.25 -3.27 -7.05
CA ALA A 137 -7.00 -4.27 -6.01
C ALA A 137 -8.27 -5.00 -5.57
N VAL A 138 -9.41 -4.30 -5.48
CA VAL A 138 -10.71 -4.90 -5.17
C VAL A 138 -11.18 -5.82 -6.31
N TYR A 139 -11.09 -5.36 -7.55
CA TYR A 139 -11.42 -6.20 -8.71
C TYR A 139 -10.50 -7.43 -8.81
N ALA A 140 -9.19 -7.26 -8.60
CA ALA A 140 -8.24 -8.37 -8.59
C ALA A 140 -8.57 -9.41 -7.51
N SER A 141 -8.91 -8.95 -6.29
CA SER A 141 -9.34 -9.83 -5.20
C SER A 141 -10.65 -10.56 -5.53
N ALA A 142 -11.61 -9.88 -6.15
CA ALA A 142 -12.89 -10.47 -6.55
C ALA A 142 -12.72 -11.50 -7.68
N VAL A 143 -11.91 -11.19 -8.69
CA VAL A 143 -11.57 -12.14 -9.78
C VAL A 143 -10.87 -13.35 -9.21
N TYR A 144 -9.88 -13.16 -8.32
CA TYR A 144 -9.20 -14.27 -7.67
C TYR A 144 -10.15 -15.14 -6.85
N ALA A 145 -11.01 -14.54 -6.02
CA ALA A 145 -11.99 -15.27 -5.21
C ALA A 145 -12.98 -16.05 -6.09
N PHE A 146 -13.44 -15.45 -7.20
CA PHE A 146 -14.29 -16.13 -8.17
C PHE A 146 -13.54 -17.30 -8.82
N SER A 147 -12.30 -17.09 -9.28
CA SER A 147 -11.49 -18.15 -9.89
C SER A 147 -11.31 -19.30 -8.92
N GLU A 148 -10.94 -19.03 -7.67
CA GLU A 148 -10.80 -20.05 -6.63
C GLU A 148 -12.10 -20.81 -6.36
N GLY A 149 -13.24 -20.10 -6.25
CA GLY A 149 -14.55 -20.74 -6.12
C GLY A 149 -14.89 -21.64 -7.31
N TYR A 150 -14.57 -21.20 -8.52
CA TYR A 150 -14.77 -21.97 -9.75
C TYR A 150 -13.88 -23.23 -9.79
N PHE A 151 -12.60 -23.13 -9.45
CA PHE A 151 -11.71 -24.30 -9.36
C PHE A 151 -12.16 -25.28 -8.28
N CYS A 152 -12.69 -24.78 -7.16
CA CYS A 152 -13.25 -25.60 -6.09
C CYS A 152 -14.48 -26.40 -6.53
N LEU A 153 -15.35 -25.82 -7.38
CA LEU A 153 -16.62 -26.44 -7.79
C LEU A 153 -16.51 -27.30 -9.05
N VAL A 154 -15.71 -26.88 -10.03
CA VAL A 154 -15.72 -27.45 -11.40
C VAL A 154 -14.47 -28.31 -11.68
N SER A 155 -13.39 -28.16 -10.90
CA SER A 155 -12.10 -28.89 -11.08
C SER A 155 -11.64 -29.05 -12.54
N PRO A 156 -11.53 -27.95 -13.33
CA PRO A 156 -11.16 -28.06 -14.74
C PRO A 156 -9.68 -28.42 -14.90
N ALA A 157 -9.39 -29.57 -15.52
CA ALA A 157 -8.04 -30.12 -15.67
C ALA A 157 -7.11 -29.35 -16.63
N ARG A 158 -7.62 -28.36 -17.39
CA ARG A 158 -6.85 -27.66 -18.45
C ARG A 158 -6.90 -26.13 -18.39
N GLU A 159 -7.58 -25.54 -17.41
CA GLU A 159 -7.68 -24.07 -17.30
C GLU A 159 -6.65 -23.55 -16.29
N THR A 160 -5.99 -22.44 -16.61
CA THR A 160 -5.09 -21.73 -15.69
C THR A 160 -5.90 -20.75 -14.82
N ASN A 161 -5.50 -20.60 -13.56
CA ASN A 161 -6.12 -19.62 -12.66
C ASN A 161 -5.72 -18.20 -13.08
N LEU A 162 -6.54 -17.55 -13.89
CA LEU A 162 -6.29 -16.18 -14.35
C LEU A 162 -6.33 -15.15 -13.23
N GLY A 163 -6.93 -15.47 -12.07
CA GLY A 163 -6.84 -14.64 -10.86
C GLY A 163 -5.41 -14.40 -10.40
N VAL A 164 -4.48 -15.31 -10.68
CA VAL A 164 -3.04 -15.13 -10.42
C VAL A 164 -2.48 -13.94 -11.21
N LEU A 165 -2.87 -13.78 -12.49
CA LEU A 165 -2.42 -12.66 -13.32
C LEU A 165 -2.87 -11.32 -12.73
N TRP A 166 -4.12 -11.23 -12.28
CA TRP A 166 -4.64 -10.03 -11.62
C TRP A 166 -3.90 -9.72 -10.31
N CYS A 167 -3.59 -10.74 -9.52
CA CYS A 167 -2.79 -10.56 -8.31
C CYS A 167 -1.36 -10.11 -8.62
N LEU A 168 -0.72 -10.65 -9.65
CA LEU A 168 0.61 -10.20 -10.11
C LEU A 168 0.59 -8.73 -10.55
N LEU A 169 -0.42 -8.34 -11.35
CA LEU A 169 -0.61 -6.96 -11.74
C LEU A 169 -0.85 -6.04 -10.52
N SER A 170 -1.56 -6.52 -9.50
CA SER A 170 -1.81 -5.77 -8.26
C SER A 170 -0.52 -5.54 -7.48
N VAL A 171 0.37 -6.53 -7.42
CA VAL A 171 1.72 -6.39 -6.86
C VAL A 171 2.56 -5.37 -7.64
N ILE A 172 2.54 -5.42 -8.98
CA ILE A 172 3.24 -4.46 -9.84
C ILE A 172 2.71 -3.03 -9.63
N PHE A 173 1.38 -2.86 -9.55
CA PHE A 173 0.78 -1.57 -9.26
C PHE A 173 1.12 -1.06 -7.86
N SER A 174 1.22 -1.95 -6.87
CA SER A 174 1.68 -1.58 -5.52
C SER A 174 3.10 -0.99 -5.56
N VAL A 175 4.02 -1.63 -6.30
CA VAL A 175 5.38 -1.13 -6.51
C VAL A 175 5.38 0.21 -7.26
N LYS A 176 4.56 0.37 -8.31
CA LYS A 176 4.39 1.65 -9.03
C LYS A 176 3.91 2.77 -8.11
N VAL A 177 2.94 2.49 -7.24
CA VAL A 177 2.41 3.47 -6.27
C VAL A 177 3.49 3.87 -5.28
N PHE A 178 4.22 2.90 -4.72
CA PHE A 178 5.33 3.17 -3.83
C PHE A 178 6.43 4.00 -4.49
N PHE A 179 6.77 3.71 -5.74
CA PHE A 179 7.72 4.52 -6.51
C PHE A 179 7.18 5.95 -6.75
N THR A 180 5.90 6.10 -7.06
CA THR A 180 5.25 7.41 -7.27
C THR A 180 5.29 8.25 -6.00
N VAL A 181 4.94 7.67 -4.85
CA VAL A 181 5.01 8.33 -3.54
C VAL A 181 6.45 8.65 -3.16
N MET A 182 7.38 7.73 -3.43
CA MET A 182 8.81 7.93 -3.20
C MET A 182 9.35 9.13 -3.98
N ARG A 183 9.10 9.15 -5.29
CA ARG A 183 9.52 10.24 -6.19
C ARG A 183 8.99 11.60 -5.72
N HIS A 184 7.83 11.62 -5.08
CA HIS A 184 7.27 12.83 -4.53
C HIS A 184 8.09 13.37 -3.34
N TYR A 185 8.58 12.51 -2.43
CA TYR A 185 9.49 12.92 -1.36
C TYR A 185 10.82 13.43 -1.89
N PHE A 186 11.38 12.75 -2.89
CA PHE A 186 12.61 13.18 -3.56
C PHE A 186 12.48 14.48 -4.35
N ARG A 187 11.25 14.94 -4.62
CA ARG A 187 10.97 16.23 -5.27
C ARG A 187 10.62 17.33 -4.28
N SER A 188 10.45 17.03 -2.99
CA SER A 188 10.17 18.01 -1.94
C SER A 188 11.33 19.00 -1.81
N GLU A 189 11.05 20.30 -1.76
CA GLU A 189 12.09 21.35 -1.61
C GLU A 189 12.86 21.23 -0.29
N GLU A 190 12.22 20.66 0.74
CA GLU A 190 12.83 20.39 2.03
C GLU A 190 13.73 19.15 1.94
N GLY A 191 15.04 19.34 2.03
CA GLY A 191 16.05 18.26 1.93
C GLY A 191 15.91 17.16 2.99
N GLY A 192 15.23 17.44 4.11
CA GLY A 192 15.05 16.50 5.22
C GLY A 192 14.25 15.24 4.86
N GLU A 193 13.23 15.34 4.01
CA GLU A 193 12.44 14.15 3.62
C GLU A 193 13.29 13.17 2.78
N ARG A 194 14.19 13.72 1.96
CA ARG A 194 15.08 12.95 1.08
C ARG A 194 16.17 12.24 1.89
N SER A 195 16.75 12.93 2.86
CA SER A 195 17.79 12.36 3.72
C SER A 195 17.24 11.22 4.57
N VAL A 196 16.08 11.41 5.22
CA VAL A 196 15.41 10.35 6.00
C VAL A 196 15.17 9.12 5.13
N CYS A 197 14.68 9.31 3.91
CA CYS A 197 14.44 8.20 3.00
C CYS A 197 15.72 7.44 2.63
N LEU A 198 16.82 8.14 2.34
CA LEU A 198 18.10 7.52 1.99
C LEU A 198 18.72 6.79 3.19
N THR A 199 18.62 7.35 4.39
CA THR A 199 19.09 6.71 5.63
C THR A 199 18.35 5.40 5.87
N PHE A 200 17.01 5.40 5.75
CA PHE A 200 16.24 4.17 5.90
C PHE A 200 16.50 3.17 4.76
N ALA A 201 16.75 3.62 3.53
CA ALA A 201 17.15 2.72 2.44
C ALA A 201 18.44 1.95 2.78
N PHE A 202 19.46 2.64 3.31
CA PHE A 202 20.70 2.01 3.75
C PHE A 202 20.51 1.12 4.98
N PHE A 203 19.73 1.57 5.96
CA PHE A 203 19.39 0.75 7.13
C PHE A 203 18.68 -0.55 6.73
N PHE A 204 17.71 -0.49 5.83
CA PHE A 204 17.00 -1.67 5.34
C PHE A 204 17.87 -2.56 4.45
N LEU A 205 18.86 -2.01 3.76
CA LEU A 205 19.86 -2.80 3.04
C LEU A 205 20.66 -3.67 4.03
N LEU A 206 21.16 -3.07 5.12
CA LEU A 206 21.88 -3.82 6.17
C LEU A 206 20.97 -4.86 6.84
N LEU A 207 19.73 -4.49 7.17
CA LEU A 207 18.76 -5.41 7.75
C LEU A 207 18.44 -6.58 6.81
N ALA A 208 18.37 -6.33 5.50
CA ALA A 208 18.13 -7.35 4.49
C ALA A 208 19.30 -8.32 4.39
N MET A 209 20.54 -7.81 4.45
CA MET A 209 21.73 -8.64 4.50
C MET A 209 21.72 -9.57 5.73
N VAL A 210 21.36 -9.05 6.90
CA VAL A 210 21.21 -9.89 8.11
C VAL A 210 20.10 -10.92 7.93
N ALA A 211 18.92 -10.52 7.45
CA ALA A 211 17.79 -11.41 7.27
C ALA A 211 18.06 -12.56 6.29
N LEU A 212 18.80 -12.30 5.21
CA LEU A 212 19.17 -13.31 4.21
C LEU A 212 20.34 -14.21 4.64
N VAL A 213 21.05 -13.87 5.73
CA VAL A 213 22.08 -14.72 6.34
C VAL A 213 21.50 -15.69 7.37
N ILE A 214 20.32 -15.39 7.93
CA ILE A 214 19.66 -16.25 8.91
C ILE A 214 19.29 -17.59 8.25
N ARG A 215 19.67 -18.68 8.92
CA ARG A 215 19.40 -20.05 8.46
C ARG A 215 17.89 -20.34 8.44
N GLU A 216 17.46 -21.17 7.49
CA GLU A 216 16.05 -21.57 7.34
C GLU A 216 15.49 -22.35 8.55
N GLU A 217 16.36 -22.84 9.43
CA GLU A 217 15.96 -23.46 10.70
C GLU A 217 15.32 -22.46 11.69
N TYR A 218 15.63 -21.16 11.58
CA TYR A 218 15.02 -20.11 12.39
C TYR A 218 13.90 -19.38 11.66
N LEU A 219 14.12 -19.04 10.37
CA LEU A 219 13.16 -18.34 9.53
C LEU A 219 12.74 -19.20 8.34
N GLU A 220 11.51 -19.68 8.37
CA GLU A 220 11.00 -20.66 7.41
C GLU A 220 10.54 -20.00 6.10
N PHE A 221 11.48 -19.45 5.32
CA PHE A 221 11.16 -18.86 4.02
C PHE A 221 11.02 -19.92 2.92
N GLY A 222 11.96 -20.86 2.84
CA GLY A 222 12.11 -21.80 1.73
C GLY A 222 12.77 -21.18 0.50
N LEU A 223 13.56 -20.11 0.69
CA LEU A 223 14.21 -19.36 -0.36
C LEU A 223 15.44 -20.10 -0.91
N GLU A 224 16.26 -20.69 -0.03
CA GLU A 224 17.43 -21.46 -0.42
C GLU A 224 17.01 -22.79 -1.07
N ALA A 225 15.99 -23.46 -0.52
CA ALA A 225 15.41 -24.66 -1.13
C ALA A 225 14.84 -24.37 -2.54
N GLY A 226 14.11 -23.26 -2.70
CA GLY A 226 13.59 -22.81 -4.00
C GLY A 226 14.69 -22.48 -5.00
N LEU A 227 15.72 -21.73 -4.57
CA LEU A 227 16.86 -21.38 -5.42
C LEU A 227 17.69 -22.61 -5.80
N ALA A 228 17.87 -23.57 -4.89
CA ALA A 228 18.54 -24.83 -5.16
C ALA A 228 17.85 -25.60 -6.28
N GLY A 229 16.51 -25.74 -6.23
CA GLY A 229 15.72 -26.38 -7.28
C GLY A 229 15.84 -25.69 -8.63
N VAL A 230 15.80 -24.35 -8.67
CA VAL A 230 16.03 -23.58 -9.90
C VAL A 230 17.43 -23.84 -10.45
N THR A 231 18.44 -23.86 -9.58
CA THR A 231 19.82 -24.04 -10.04
C THR A 231 20.10 -25.46 -10.52
N GLN A 232 19.46 -26.47 -9.94
CA GLN A 232 19.53 -27.85 -10.41
C GLN A 232 18.89 -28.01 -11.80
N ASN A 233 17.71 -27.40 -12.01
CA ASN A 233 17.06 -27.39 -13.32
C ASN A 233 17.92 -26.67 -14.38
N LEU A 234 18.53 -25.55 -13.99
CA LEU A 234 19.37 -24.76 -14.88
C LEU A 234 20.70 -25.48 -15.17
N GLU A 235 21.25 -26.23 -14.21
CA GLU A 235 22.45 -27.06 -14.40
C GLU A 235 22.25 -28.07 -15.51
N ALA A 236 21.10 -28.74 -15.55
CA ALA A 236 20.78 -29.72 -16.59
C ALA A 236 20.79 -29.12 -18.01
N ILE A 237 20.50 -27.81 -18.14
CA ILE A 237 20.48 -27.09 -19.42
C ILE A 237 21.85 -26.48 -19.76
N LEU A 238 22.57 -25.99 -18.74
CA LEU A 238 23.81 -25.25 -18.93
C LEU A 238 25.04 -26.16 -19.05
N LYS A 239 25.01 -27.34 -18.42
CA LYS A 239 26.10 -28.31 -18.48
C LYS A 239 26.38 -28.81 -19.91
N PRO A 240 25.37 -29.17 -20.73
CA PRO A 240 25.58 -29.49 -22.14
C PRO A 240 26.15 -28.33 -22.98
N ARG A 241 25.97 -27.08 -22.53
CA ARG A 241 26.43 -25.86 -23.23
C ARG A 241 27.78 -25.33 -22.73
N GLY A 242 28.39 -25.98 -21.72
CA GLY A 242 29.63 -25.52 -21.10
C GLY A 242 29.50 -24.20 -20.32
N TRP A 243 28.29 -23.82 -19.89
CA TRP A 243 27.99 -22.54 -19.24
C TRP A 243 27.82 -22.65 -17.71
N GLU A 244 28.59 -23.53 -17.06
CA GLU A 244 28.49 -23.78 -15.62
C GLU A 244 28.78 -22.51 -14.77
N TRP A 245 29.62 -21.60 -15.27
CA TRP A 245 29.95 -20.33 -14.62
C TRP A 245 28.73 -19.40 -14.44
N MET A 246 27.65 -19.60 -15.19
CA MET A 246 26.43 -18.79 -15.05
C MET A 246 25.62 -19.16 -13.80
N LEU A 247 25.75 -20.37 -13.24
CA LEU A 247 25.03 -20.77 -12.03
C LEU A 247 25.37 -19.89 -10.81
N PRO A 248 26.64 -19.76 -10.40
CA PRO A 248 27.00 -18.92 -9.27
C PRO A 248 26.67 -17.45 -9.53
N LEU A 249 26.80 -16.97 -10.78
CA LEU A 249 26.42 -15.62 -11.16
C LEU A 249 24.91 -15.38 -11.01
N ALA A 250 24.07 -16.33 -11.44
CA ALA A 250 22.62 -16.25 -11.29
C ALA A 250 22.20 -16.27 -9.81
N LYS A 251 22.81 -17.14 -8.98
CA LYS A 251 22.60 -17.15 -7.52
C LYS A 251 22.96 -15.81 -6.89
N LEU A 252 24.11 -15.25 -7.25
CA LEU A 252 24.55 -13.94 -6.75
C LEU A 252 23.63 -12.81 -7.21
N ALA A 253 23.29 -12.76 -8.50
CA ALA A 253 22.40 -11.76 -9.06
C ALA A 253 21.01 -11.80 -8.41
N PHE A 254 20.47 -12.99 -8.13
CA PHE A 254 19.22 -13.15 -7.40
C PHE A 254 19.32 -12.58 -5.97
N LYS A 255 20.37 -12.92 -5.21
CA LYS A 255 20.56 -12.40 -3.85
C LYS A 255 20.74 -10.88 -3.84
N LEU A 256 21.55 -10.33 -4.74
CA LEU A 256 21.75 -8.89 -4.88
C LEU A 256 20.46 -8.17 -5.29
N GLY A 257 19.71 -8.73 -6.24
CA GLY A 257 18.41 -8.19 -6.66
C GLY A 257 17.40 -8.20 -5.50
N LEU A 258 17.40 -9.26 -4.69
CA LEU A 258 16.53 -9.36 -3.53
C LEU A 258 16.90 -8.34 -2.44
N VAL A 259 18.19 -8.15 -2.14
CA VAL A 259 18.67 -7.10 -1.21
C VAL A 259 18.30 -5.71 -1.71
N ALA A 260 18.48 -5.44 -3.02
CA ALA A 260 18.11 -4.16 -3.62
C ALA A 260 16.60 -3.90 -3.52
N LEU A 261 15.77 -4.92 -3.80
CA LEU A 261 14.32 -4.85 -3.63
C LEU A 261 13.94 -4.60 -2.17
N CYS A 262 14.63 -5.23 -1.23
CA CYS A 262 14.40 -5.05 0.20
C CYS A 262 14.68 -3.62 0.66
N SER A 263 15.83 -3.07 0.26
CA SER A 263 16.21 -1.68 0.52
C SER A 263 15.20 -0.70 -0.08
N PHE A 264 14.80 -0.93 -1.33
CA PHE A 264 13.80 -0.12 -2.02
C PHE A 264 12.43 -0.15 -1.30
N LEU A 265 11.90 -1.33 -1.00
CA LEU A 265 10.63 -1.47 -0.27
C LEU A 265 10.71 -0.85 1.13
N GLY A 266 11.82 -1.05 1.84
CA GLY A 266 12.05 -0.44 3.15
C GLY A 266 12.04 1.09 3.10
N ALA A 267 12.70 1.68 2.12
CA ALA A 267 12.66 3.11 1.88
C ALA A 267 11.23 3.58 1.58
N CYS A 268 10.53 2.91 0.67
CA CYS A 268 9.16 3.24 0.29
C CYS A 268 8.18 3.19 1.48
N LEU A 269 8.40 2.25 2.40
CA LEU A 269 7.56 2.02 3.58
C LEU A 269 7.95 2.87 4.79
N THR A 270 9.03 3.65 4.71
CA THR A 270 9.51 4.52 5.80
C THR A 270 8.47 5.54 6.24
N PHE A 271 8.08 6.45 5.35
CA PHE A 271 7.06 7.45 5.67
C PHE A 271 5.68 6.85 5.99
N PRO A 272 5.20 5.82 5.26
CA PRO A 272 4.01 5.07 5.66
C PRO A 272 4.05 4.61 7.12
N GLY A 273 5.14 3.99 7.57
CA GLY A 273 5.26 3.50 8.95
C GLY A 273 5.37 4.61 9.99
N LEU A 274 6.19 5.64 9.73
CA LEU A 274 6.30 6.80 10.63
C LEU A 274 4.92 7.47 10.82
N ARG A 275 4.18 7.66 9.72
CA ARG A 275 2.85 8.25 9.73
C ARG A 275 1.79 7.33 10.33
N LEU A 276 1.91 6.01 10.12
CA LEU A 276 1.03 5.03 10.75
C LEU A 276 1.11 5.13 12.28
N ALA A 277 2.32 5.25 12.84
CA ALA A 277 2.51 5.43 14.27
C ALA A 277 1.82 6.71 14.79
N GLN A 278 2.00 7.84 14.09
CA GLN A 278 1.33 9.10 14.43
C GLN A 278 -0.19 8.96 14.41
N THR A 279 -0.73 8.51 13.28
CA THR A 279 -2.18 8.40 13.09
C THR A 279 -2.81 7.34 13.99
N HIS A 280 -2.06 6.32 14.41
CA HIS A 280 -2.52 5.32 15.37
C HIS A 280 -2.73 5.93 16.77
N LEU A 281 -1.72 6.64 17.31
CA LEU A 281 -1.85 7.34 18.59
C LEU A 281 -3.01 8.35 18.56
N ASP A 282 -3.20 8.99 17.41
CA ASP A 282 -4.25 9.98 17.21
C ASP A 282 -5.64 9.34 17.14
N ALA A 283 -5.76 8.23 16.42
CA ALA A 283 -6.99 7.46 16.31
C ALA A 283 -7.41 6.89 17.68
N LEU A 284 -6.46 6.42 18.50
CA LEU A 284 -6.75 5.95 19.86
C LEU A 284 -7.30 7.05 20.75
N ARG A 285 -6.74 8.26 20.69
CA ARG A 285 -7.25 9.42 21.42
C ARG A 285 -8.67 9.80 20.99
N MET A 286 -8.94 9.74 19.68
CA MET A 286 -10.29 10.02 19.14
C MET A 286 -11.30 8.90 19.44
N ALA A 287 -10.83 7.68 19.70
CA ALA A 287 -11.65 6.52 20.03
C ALA A 287 -11.69 6.20 21.53
N ALA A 288 -11.34 7.17 22.40
CA ALA A 288 -11.27 6.98 23.86
C ALA A 288 -12.55 6.36 24.44
N ASP A 289 -13.72 6.77 23.94
CA ASP A 289 -15.03 6.33 24.43
C ASP A 289 -15.56 5.06 23.75
N ARG A 290 -14.79 4.43 22.85
CA ARG A 290 -15.23 3.31 22.00
C ARG A 290 -14.28 2.12 22.12
N PRO A 291 -14.48 1.20 23.09
CA PRO A 291 -13.54 0.13 23.37
C PRO A 291 -13.36 -0.83 22.19
N LEU A 292 -14.43 -1.15 21.46
CA LEU A 292 -14.34 -2.03 20.28
C LEU A 292 -13.46 -1.42 19.17
N THR A 293 -13.55 -0.11 18.96
CA THR A 293 -12.69 0.60 18.00
C THR A 293 -11.23 0.60 18.47
N GLN A 294 -10.97 0.76 19.77
CA GLN A 294 -9.61 0.67 20.31
C GLN A 294 -9.02 -0.73 20.10
N VAL A 295 -9.77 -1.79 20.40
CA VAL A 295 -9.33 -3.17 20.14
C VAL A 295 -9.02 -3.36 18.66
N LEU A 296 -9.91 -2.93 17.75
CA LEU A 296 -9.67 -2.97 16.31
C LEU A 296 -8.37 -2.25 15.92
N LEU A 297 -8.13 -1.05 16.45
CA LEU A 297 -6.94 -0.25 16.17
C LEU A 297 -5.66 -0.91 16.72
N HIS A 298 -5.69 -1.47 17.94
CA HIS A 298 -4.56 -2.16 18.55
C HIS A 298 -4.21 -3.43 17.78
N VAL A 299 -5.19 -4.29 17.51
CA VAL A 299 -4.95 -5.53 16.76
C VAL A 299 -4.50 -5.19 15.33
N GLY A 300 -5.07 -4.17 14.70
CA GLY A 300 -4.63 -3.68 13.39
C GLY A 300 -3.19 -3.12 13.37
N PHE A 301 -2.75 -2.47 14.45
CA PHE A 301 -1.38 -1.97 14.59
C PHE A 301 -0.37 -3.09 14.88
N VAL A 302 -0.76 -4.10 15.66
CA VAL A 302 0.06 -5.28 16.01
C VAL A 302 0.07 -6.33 14.88
N ALA A 303 -0.87 -6.29 13.94
CA ALA A 303 -0.98 -7.25 12.85
C ALA A 303 0.34 -7.53 12.07
N PRO A 304 1.16 -6.54 11.68
CA PRO A 304 2.46 -6.81 11.05
C PRO A 304 3.43 -7.59 11.94
N VAL A 305 3.38 -7.39 13.26
CA VAL A 305 4.19 -8.15 14.23
C VAL A 305 3.75 -9.61 14.24
N LEU A 306 2.44 -9.88 14.25
CA LEU A 306 1.90 -11.23 14.18
C LEU A 306 2.37 -11.94 12.90
N VAL A 307 2.32 -11.25 11.75
CA VAL A 307 2.83 -11.78 10.48
C VAL A 307 4.33 -12.10 10.58
N VAL A 308 5.16 -11.23 11.14
CA VAL A 308 6.61 -11.49 11.29
C VAL A 308 6.86 -12.71 12.17
N VAL A 309 6.15 -12.84 13.29
CA VAL A 309 6.32 -13.91 14.27
C VAL A 309 5.90 -15.27 13.69
N MET A 310 4.88 -15.32 12.83
CA MET A 310 4.39 -16.55 12.19
C MET A 310 5.42 -17.27 11.31
N TRP A 311 6.50 -16.60 10.91
CA TRP A 311 7.61 -17.17 10.15
C TRP A 311 8.82 -17.55 11.00
N VAL A 312 8.81 -17.20 12.28
CA VAL A 312 9.83 -17.62 13.23
C VAL A 312 9.49 -19.04 13.68
N LYS A 313 10.20 -20.01 13.09
CA LYS A 313 9.95 -21.44 13.26
C LYS A 313 9.89 -21.88 14.74
N PRO A 314 10.86 -21.52 15.61
CA PRO A 314 10.82 -21.94 17.02
C PRO A 314 9.66 -21.32 17.82
N ILE A 315 9.12 -20.17 17.39
CA ILE A 315 8.05 -19.48 18.13
C ILE A 315 6.67 -20.01 17.73
N CYS A 316 6.44 -20.22 16.45
CA CYS A 316 5.11 -20.61 15.95
C CYS A 316 5.04 -22.09 15.56
N ARG A 317 5.84 -22.52 14.59
CA ARG A 317 5.73 -23.85 13.99
C ARG A 317 6.11 -24.94 14.99
N ASP A 318 7.30 -24.83 15.60
CA ASP A 318 7.78 -25.86 16.55
C ASP A 318 6.93 -25.86 17.82
N PHE A 319 6.48 -24.70 18.29
CA PHE A 319 5.59 -24.60 19.45
C PHE A 319 4.22 -25.26 19.21
N LEU A 320 3.62 -25.07 18.03
CA LEU A 320 2.30 -25.64 17.70
C LEU A 320 2.38 -27.13 17.30
N LEU A 321 3.51 -27.57 16.73
CA LEU A 321 3.76 -28.97 16.42
C LEU A 321 4.19 -29.78 17.64
N GLN A 322 4.86 -29.16 18.61
CA GLN A 322 5.45 -29.82 19.78
C GLN A 322 5.06 -29.10 21.07
N ALA A 323 3.78 -28.77 21.24
CA ALA A 323 3.31 -28.06 22.42
C ALA A 323 3.61 -28.88 23.70
N PRO A 324 4.43 -28.37 24.64
CA PRO A 324 4.82 -29.12 25.82
C PRO A 324 3.68 -29.11 26.84
N LEU A 325 2.79 -30.11 26.80
CA LEU A 325 1.82 -30.36 27.86
C LEU A 325 2.44 -31.30 28.92
N GLY A 326 3.24 -30.71 29.81
CA GLY A 326 3.90 -31.43 30.89
C GLY A 326 4.98 -32.39 30.40
N LYS A 327 4.84 -33.70 30.63
CA LYS A 327 5.81 -34.74 30.22
C LYS A 327 5.59 -35.30 28.80
N ARG A 328 4.56 -34.85 28.08
CA ARG A 328 4.22 -35.32 26.73
C ARG A 328 4.09 -34.13 25.78
N THR A 329 4.66 -34.26 24.59
CA THR A 329 4.45 -33.35 23.47
C THR A 329 3.18 -33.75 22.73
N VAL A 330 2.21 -32.85 22.61
CA VAL A 330 1.00 -33.07 21.82
C VAL A 330 1.15 -32.32 20.50
N GLN A 331 0.92 -33.00 19.37
CA GLN A 331 0.88 -32.37 18.06
C GLN A 331 -0.46 -31.65 17.90
N LEU A 332 -0.46 -30.32 18.06
CA LEU A 332 -1.68 -29.51 18.06
C LEU A 332 -2.21 -29.26 16.65
N LEU A 333 -1.30 -29.13 15.67
CA LEU A 333 -1.61 -28.94 14.24
C LEU A 333 -0.71 -29.83 13.39
N SER A 334 -1.20 -30.28 12.23
CA SER A 334 -0.35 -30.90 11.19
C SER A 334 0.39 -29.83 10.39
N ASP A 335 1.43 -30.23 9.66
CA ASP A 335 2.20 -29.31 8.79
C ASP A 335 1.33 -28.59 7.75
N SER A 336 0.41 -29.30 7.13
CA SER A 336 -0.51 -28.74 6.14
C SER A 336 -1.54 -27.82 6.79
N SER A 337 -2.06 -28.18 7.97
CA SER A 337 -2.99 -27.34 8.73
C SER A 337 -2.33 -26.05 9.21
N PHE A 338 -1.06 -26.08 9.60
CA PHE A 338 -0.31 -24.87 9.97
C PHE A 338 -0.14 -23.92 8.77
N ASP A 339 0.28 -24.45 7.61
CA ASP A 339 0.46 -23.64 6.42
C ASP A 339 -0.87 -22.98 5.97
N THR A 340 -1.98 -23.72 6.03
CA THR A 340 -3.33 -23.19 5.75
C THR A 340 -3.78 -22.16 6.80
N ALA A 341 -3.59 -22.42 8.09
CA ALA A 341 -3.91 -21.49 9.16
C ALA A 341 -3.12 -20.19 9.02
N ARG A 342 -1.85 -20.28 8.59
CA ARG A 342 -1.00 -19.12 8.33
C ARG A 342 -1.58 -18.22 7.24
N LEU A 343 -2.00 -18.79 6.11
CA LEU A 343 -2.63 -18.03 5.03
C LEU A 343 -3.92 -17.34 5.47
N TRP A 344 -4.80 -18.06 6.17
CA TRP A 344 -6.05 -17.50 6.68
C TRP A 344 -5.82 -16.37 7.69
N ALA A 345 -4.84 -16.52 8.59
CA ALA A 345 -4.50 -15.48 9.55
C ALA A 345 -4.04 -14.19 8.85
N ILE A 346 -3.22 -14.27 7.80
CA ILE A 346 -2.76 -13.08 7.07
C ILE A 346 -3.91 -12.40 6.32
N VAL A 347 -4.81 -13.18 5.71
CA VAL A 347 -6.02 -12.65 5.06
C VAL A 347 -6.89 -11.93 6.10
N ALA A 348 -7.16 -12.57 7.25
CA ALA A 348 -7.96 -12.00 8.32
C ALA A 348 -7.34 -10.71 8.90
N LEU A 349 -6.03 -10.71 9.16
CA LEU A 349 -5.30 -9.53 9.64
C LEU A 349 -5.31 -8.39 8.60
N SER A 350 -5.22 -8.72 7.30
CA SER A 350 -5.31 -7.73 6.23
C SER A 350 -6.70 -7.10 6.16
N LEU A 351 -7.76 -7.91 6.20
CA LEU A 351 -9.15 -7.44 6.24
C LEU A 351 -9.42 -6.57 7.48
N LEU A 352 -8.94 -6.98 8.65
CA LEU A 352 -9.04 -6.22 9.89
C LEU A 352 -8.40 -4.82 9.74
N ARG A 353 -7.21 -4.74 9.14
CA ARG A 353 -6.55 -3.46 8.89
C ARG A 353 -7.30 -2.60 7.88
N LEU A 354 -7.92 -3.20 6.86
CA LEU A 354 -8.78 -2.49 5.91
C LEU A 354 -9.97 -1.84 6.63
N LEU A 355 -10.61 -2.55 7.57
CA LEU A 355 -11.68 -2.01 8.40
C LEU A 355 -11.22 -0.82 9.28
N GLY A 356 -9.98 -0.86 9.77
CA GLY A 356 -9.35 0.23 10.52
C GLY A 356 -9.05 1.49 9.71
N THR A 357 -9.02 1.43 8.37
CA THR A 357 -8.52 2.51 7.49
C THR A 357 -9.20 3.86 7.75
N ARG A 358 -10.53 3.89 7.83
CA ARG A 358 -11.27 5.15 8.02
C ARG A 358 -10.92 5.86 9.31
N HIS A 359 -10.67 5.12 10.39
CA HIS A 359 -10.29 5.68 11.68
C HIS A 359 -8.91 6.36 11.60
N HIS A 360 -7.95 5.72 10.92
CA HIS A 360 -6.63 6.31 10.69
C HIS A 360 -6.69 7.55 9.79
N LEU A 361 -7.52 7.52 8.73
CA LEU A 361 -7.71 8.68 7.85
C LEU A 361 -8.38 9.85 8.56
N GLN A 362 -9.38 9.59 9.39
CA GLN A 362 -10.01 10.63 10.20
C GLN A 362 -9.04 11.24 11.20
N ALA A 363 -8.20 10.42 11.84
CA ALA A 363 -7.15 10.88 12.72
C ALA A 363 -6.12 11.77 12.01
N TYR A 364 -5.77 11.43 10.77
CA TYR A 364 -4.92 12.27 9.93
C TYR A 364 -5.57 13.62 9.61
N LEU A 365 -6.86 13.66 9.25
CA LEU A 365 -7.59 14.92 9.02
C LEU A 365 -7.65 15.77 10.31
N GLY A 366 -7.72 15.11 11.48
CA GLY A 366 -7.58 15.68 12.82
C GLY A 366 -6.27 16.47 13.06
N LEU A 367 -5.26 16.29 12.22
CA LEU A 367 -3.98 16.99 12.34
C LEU A 367 -4.14 18.51 12.17
N ALA A 368 -5.10 18.98 11.38
CA ALA A 368 -5.34 20.40 11.16
C ALA A 368 -5.74 21.11 12.46
N GLU A 369 -6.70 20.54 13.19
CA GLU A 369 -7.15 21.08 14.47
C GLU A 369 -6.03 21.06 15.52
N ARG A 370 -5.27 19.96 15.60
CA ARG A 370 -4.12 19.87 16.51
C ARG A 370 -3.07 20.93 16.19
N TRP A 371 -2.79 21.16 14.91
CA TRP A 371 -1.85 22.17 14.50
C TRP A 371 -2.33 23.57 14.92
N VAL A 372 -3.61 23.90 14.74
CA VAL A 372 -4.19 25.17 15.23
C VAL A 372 -4.08 25.29 16.76
N ARG A 373 -4.40 24.22 17.50
CA ARG A 373 -4.26 24.21 18.97
C ARG A 373 -2.81 24.41 19.44
N ARG A 374 -1.82 23.90 18.71
CA ARG A 374 -0.39 24.13 18.99
C ARG A 374 0.04 25.55 18.65
N MET A 375 -0.36 26.02 17.46
CA MET A 375 -0.12 27.39 17.02
C MET A 375 -0.60 28.41 18.05
N ARG A 376 -1.76 28.18 18.68
CA ARG A 376 -2.30 29.02 19.75
C ARG A 376 -1.40 29.16 20.99
N ARG A 377 -0.51 28.20 21.24
CA ARG A 377 0.42 28.22 22.39
C ARG A 377 1.72 28.96 22.07
N GLU A 378 2.01 29.19 20.79
CA GLU A 378 3.21 29.87 20.34
C GLU A 378 2.96 31.38 20.25
N ALA A 379 3.88 32.18 20.78
CA ALA A 379 3.81 33.64 20.63
C ALA A 379 4.25 34.05 19.21
N GLY A 380 3.69 35.16 18.74
CA GLY A 380 4.11 35.80 17.48
C GLY A 380 2.96 35.97 16.49
N ARG A 381 3.31 36.44 15.30
CA ARG A 381 2.37 36.61 14.19
C ARG A 381 2.61 35.54 13.14
N ILE A 382 1.54 35.16 12.46
CA ILE A 382 1.58 34.23 11.31
C ILE A 382 0.76 34.86 10.18
N PRO A 383 1.22 34.80 8.92
CA PRO A 383 0.40 35.24 7.81
C PRO A 383 -0.79 34.29 7.63
N ALA A 384 -1.97 34.85 7.34
CA ALA A 384 -3.22 34.13 7.11
C ALA A 384 -3.09 33.07 6.02
N ARG A 385 -2.30 33.36 4.98
CA ARG A 385 -1.99 32.43 3.89
C ARG A 385 -1.31 31.16 4.38
N ASP A 386 -0.43 31.23 5.37
CA ASP A 386 0.25 30.03 5.90
C ASP A 386 -0.74 29.13 6.66
N ILE A 387 -1.67 29.74 7.42
CA ILE A 387 -2.76 29.01 8.09
C ILE A 387 -3.61 28.27 7.04
N GLN A 388 -4.08 29.00 6.03
CA GLN A 388 -4.92 28.44 4.97
C GLN A 388 -4.20 27.36 4.16
N GLN A 389 -2.94 27.60 3.78
CA GLN A 389 -2.12 26.66 3.03
C GLN A 389 -1.84 25.40 3.85
N LYS A 390 -1.56 25.52 5.16
CA LYS A 390 -1.31 24.35 6.00
C LYS A 390 -2.55 23.45 6.11
N ILE A 391 -3.71 24.03 6.40
CA ILE A 391 -4.98 23.28 6.51
C ILE A 391 -5.35 22.65 5.16
N THR A 392 -5.23 23.42 4.07
CA THR A 392 -5.51 22.94 2.71
C THR A 392 -4.55 21.82 2.31
N ARG A 393 -3.25 21.95 2.61
CA ARG A 393 -2.24 20.92 2.31
C ARG A 393 -2.55 19.62 3.03
N ILE A 394 -2.98 19.66 4.29
CA ILE A 394 -3.39 18.45 5.04
C ILE A 394 -4.52 17.75 4.28
N TYR A 395 -5.57 18.48 3.90
CA TYR A 395 -6.70 17.94 3.16
C TYR A 395 -6.31 17.38 1.79
N CYS A 396 -5.63 18.15 0.93
CA CYS A 396 -5.26 17.72 -0.42
C CYS A 396 -4.34 16.49 -0.43
N TYR A 397 -3.69 16.19 0.68
CA TYR A 397 -2.78 15.05 0.82
C TYR A 397 -3.44 13.76 1.34
N VAL A 398 -4.74 13.79 1.65
CA VAL A 398 -5.47 12.64 2.22
C VAL A 398 -5.41 11.40 1.31
N SER A 399 -5.47 11.56 -0.03
CA SER A 399 -5.34 10.43 -0.97
C SER A 399 -3.96 9.78 -0.89
N VAL A 400 -2.91 10.60 -0.76
CA VAL A 400 -1.53 10.11 -0.63
C VAL A 400 -1.38 9.34 0.67
N VAL A 401 -1.95 9.83 1.76
CA VAL A 401 -1.96 9.13 3.07
C VAL A 401 -2.74 7.83 2.99
N SER A 402 -3.85 7.82 2.25
CA SER A 402 -4.65 6.62 2.00
C SER A 402 -3.86 5.56 1.24
N LEU A 403 -3.12 5.95 0.20
CA LEU A 403 -2.21 5.05 -0.52
C LEU A 403 -1.13 4.46 0.40
N GLN A 404 -0.60 5.25 1.32
CA GLN A 404 0.43 4.79 2.25
C GLN A 404 -0.09 3.79 3.28
N TYR A 405 -1.34 3.94 3.70
CA TYR A 405 -1.98 2.99 4.60
C TYR A 405 -2.41 1.71 3.86
N LEU A 406 -3.05 1.85 2.71
CA LEU A 406 -3.62 0.72 1.94
C LEU A 406 -2.59 -0.07 1.15
N GLY A 407 -1.59 0.60 0.57
CA GLY A 407 -0.58 -0.02 -0.29
C GLY A 407 0.09 -1.24 0.32
N PRO A 408 0.62 -1.16 1.56
CA PRO A 408 1.25 -2.30 2.21
C PRO A 408 0.26 -3.43 2.51
N ILE A 409 -0.99 -3.10 2.88
CA ILE A 409 -2.03 -4.09 3.18
C ILE A 409 -2.41 -4.86 1.91
N ILE A 410 -2.62 -4.13 0.81
CA ILE A 410 -2.93 -4.68 -0.51
C ILE A 410 -1.78 -5.55 -1.02
N LEU A 411 -0.53 -5.08 -0.88
CA LEU A 411 0.65 -5.84 -1.26
C LEU A 411 0.75 -7.15 -0.47
N THR A 412 0.66 -7.10 0.86
CA THR A 412 0.68 -8.29 1.73
C THR A 412 -0.44 -9.27 1.37
N LEU A 413 -1.67 -8.77 1.16
CA LEU A 413 -2.81 -9.60 0.80
C LEU A 413 -2.57 -10.32 -0.53
N HIS A 414 -2.23 -9.60 -1.60
CA HIS A 414 -2.04 -10.22 -2.92
C HIS A 414 -0.78 -11.09 -2.99
N CYS A 415 0.30 -10.77 -2.28
CA CYS A 415 1.44 -11.68 -2.10
C CYS A 415 1.00 -12.99 -1.41
N THR A 416 0.07 -12.93 -0.46
CA THR A 416 -0.47 -14.13 0.21
C THR A 416 -1.34 -14.97 -0.74
N LEU A 417 -2.18 -14.33 -1.56
CA LEU A 417 -2.98 -15.04 -2.58
C LEU A 417 -2.07 -15.72 -3.63
N LEU A 418 -1.00 -15.04 -4.04
CA LEU A 418 0.02 -15.60 -4.93
C LEU A 418 0.79 -16.75 -4.27
N LEU A 419 1.21 -16.58 -3.01
CA LEU A 419 1.84 -17.64 -2.22
C LEU A 419 0.96 -18.89 -2.12
N LYS A 420 -0.36 -18.70 -1.99
CA LYS A 420 -1.31 -19.82 -1.96
C LYS A 420 -1.29 -20.57 -3.29
N THR A 421 -1.59 -19.89 -4.40
CA THR A 421 -1.80 -20.57 -5.69
C THR A 421 -0.49 -21.04 -6.34
N LEU A 422 0.54 -20.19 -6.36
CA LEU A 422 1.83 -20.53 -6.98
C LEU A 422 2.70 -21.41 -6.09
N GLY A 423 2.52 -21.33 -4.77
CA GLY A 423 3.22 -22.19 -3.80
C GLY A 423 2.52 -23.53 -3.54
N HIS A 424 1.45 -23.87 -4.28
CA HIS A 424 0.67 -25.10 -4.13
C HIS A 424 0.11 -25.35 -2.72
N HIS A 425 -0.19 -24.30 -1.97
CA HIS A 425 -0.88 -24.43 -0.69
C HIS A 425 -2.39 -24.62 -0.91
N SER A 426 -3.06 -25.23 0.06
CA SER A 426 -4.52 -25.38 0.06
C SER A 426 -5.19 -24.45 1.06
N TRP A 427 -6.41 -24.02 0.75
CA TRP A 427 -7.28 -23.33 1.72
C TRP A 427 -7.86 -24.29 2.78
N GLY A 428 -7.70 -25.61 2.61
CA GLY A 428 -8.23 -26.63 3.52
C GLY A 428 -9.75 -26.82 3.45
N LEU A 429 -10.42 -26.15 2.51
CA LEU A 429 -11.88 -26.17 2.36
C LEU A 429 -12.41 -27.31 1.48
N TYR A 430 -11.52 -27.95 0.70
CA TYR A 430 -11.85 -29.02 -0.23
C TYR A 430 -10.72 -30.07 -0.21
N PRO A 431 -11.02 -31.35 -0.54
CA PRO A 431 -10.00 -32.40 -0.59
C PRO A 431 -8.86 -31.95 -1.50
N ALA A 432 -7.61 -32.09 -1.04
CA ALA A 432 -6.46 -31.76 -1.85
C ALA A 432 -6.55 -32.54 -3.17
N SER A 433 -6.56 -31.81 -4.30
CA SER A 433 -6.48 -32.45 -5.62
C SER A 433 -5.18 -33.27 -5.63
N PRO A 434 -5.20 -34.55 -6.06
CA PRO A 434 -3.98 -35.36 -6.10
C PRO A 434 -2.94 -34.58 -6.90
N ALA A 435 -1.76 -34.42 -6.32
CA ALA A 435 -0.64 -33.78 -7.00
C ALA A 435 -0.51 -34.45 -8.37
N VAL A 436 -0.70 -33.68 -9.44
CA VAL A 436 -0.43 -34.15 -10.79
C VAL A 436 1.00 -34.64 -10.76
N SER A 437 1.20 -35.96 -10.93
CA SER A 437 2.53 -36.56 -11.05
C SER A 437 3.37 -35.68 -11.98
N PRO A 438 4.63 -35.39 -11.64
CA PRO A 438 5.48 -34.63 -12.54
C PRO A 438 5.41 -35.29 -13.91
N ALA A 439 4.96 -34.52 -14.91
CA ALA A 439 4.95 -34.99 -16.28
C ALA A 439 6.33 -35.57 -16.56
N SER A 440 6.36 -36.80 -17.09
CA SER A 440 7.60 -37.50 -17.43
C SER A 440 8.57 -36.55 -18.12
N PRO A 441 9.88 -36.63 -17.83
CA PRO A 441 10.86 -35.74 -18.41
C PRO A 441 10.67 -35.70 -19.92
N VAL A 442 10.36 -34.51 -20.43
CA VAL A 442 10.24 -34.25 -21.86
C VAL A 442 11.56 -34.66 -22.48
N SER A 443 11.52 -35.71 -23.30
CA SER A 443 12.65 -36.20 -24.08
C SER A 443 13.24 -35.04 -24.90
N PRO A 444 14.57 -34.90 -24.96
CA PRO A 444 15.19 -33.81 -25.70
C PRO A 444 14.76 -33.84 -27.17
N PRO A 445 14.55 -32.66 -27.80
CA PRO A 445 14.13 -32.60 -29.19
C PRO A 445 15.22 -33.22 -30.07
N ARG A 446 14.83 -34.21 -30.88
CA ARG A 446 15.67 -34.81 -31.91
C ARG A 446 15.82 -33.77 -33.03
N PRO A 447 17.04 -33.44 -33.49
CA PRO A 447 17.22 -32.44 -34.53
C PRO A 447 16.83 -33.08 -35.87
N GLU A 448 15.59 -32.90 -36.29
CA GLU A 448 15.24 -33.04 -37.70
C GLU A 448 15.53 -31.71 -38.39
N ALA A 449 16.44 -31.78 -39.35
CA ALA A 449 16.86 -30.66 -40.18
C ALA A 449 15.67 -30.17 -41.01
N ALA A 450 15.12 -29.01 -40.65
CA ALA A 450 14.27 -28.22 -41.52
C ALA A 450 14.71 -26.77 -41.43
N SER A 451 15.22 -26.26 -42.54
CA SER A 451 15.62 -24.89 -42.75
C SER A 451 14.40 -23.97 -42.74
N GLY A 452 14.25 -23.20 -41.66
CA GLY A 452 13.35 -22.07 -41.51
C GLY A 452 13.59 -21.47 -40.13
N GLU A 453 13.66 -20.15 -39.99
CA GLU A 453 13.73 -19.49 -38.67
C GLU A 453 12.43 -19.77 -37.90
N ASP A 454 12.39 -20.90 -37.18
CA ASP A 454 11.22 -21.34 -36.43
C ASP A 454 11.09 -20.54 -35.13
N VAL A 455 10.44 -19.38 -35.24
CA VAL A 455 10.01 -18.56 -34.09
C VAL A 455 9.26 -19.41 -33.06
N THR A 456 8.51 -20.43 -33.50
CA THR A 456 7.81 -21.39 -32.66
C THR A 456 8.76 -22.26 -31.82
N ALA A 457 9.87 -22.73 -32.40
CA ALA A 457 10.88 -23.50 -31.69
C ALA A 457 11.60 -22.63 -30.65
N VAL A 458 11.95 -21.39 -31.00
CA VAL A 458 12.55 -20.43 -30.07
C VAL A 458 11.59 -20.09 -28.93
N VAL A 459 10.30 -19.86 -29.21
CA VAL A 459 9.28 -19.61 -28.19
C VAL A 459 9.10 -20.82 -27.27
N GLN A 460 9.14 -22.03 -27.80
CA GLN A 460 9.02 -23.26 -27.02
C GLN A 460 10.24 -23.49 -26.13
N GLU A 461 11.44 -23.18 -26.63
CA GLU A 461 12.69 -23.22 -25.84
C GLU A 461 12.68 -22.18 -24.72
N ILE A 462 12.30 -20.93 -25.02
CA ILE A 462 12.17 -19.86 -24.03
C ILE A 462 11.11 -20.22 -22.98
N SER A 463 9.95 -20.74 -23.41
CA SER A 463 8.87 -21.17 -22.51
C SER A 463 9.33 -22.30 -21.59
N GLY A 464 10.09 -23.27 -22.12
CA GLY A 464 10.71 -24.34 -21.33
C GLY A 464 11.70 -23.80 -20.30
N LEU A 465 12.58 -22.87 -20.70
CA LEU A 465 13.54 -22.21 -19.83
C LEU A 465 12.86 -21.41 -18.71
N VAL A 466 11.78 -20.70 -19.03
CA VAL A 466 10.95 -19.98 -18.06
C VAL A 466 10.29 -20.95 -17.09
N GLY A 467 9.75 -22.08 -17.57
CA GLY A 467 9.18 -23.14 -16.74
C GLY A 467 10.19 -23.78 -15.78
N CYS A 468 11.46 -23.91 -16.18
CA CYS A 468 12.53 -24.42 -15.33
C CYS A 468 12.89 -23.49 -14.16
N VAL A 469 12.70 -22.18 -14.33
CA VAL A 469 12.98 -21.16 -13.31
C VAL A 469 11.76 -20.90 -12.43
N LEU A 470 10.55 -20.85 -13.01
CA LEU A 470 9.31 -20.52 -12.33
C LEU A 470 8.68 -21.75 -11.65
N THR A 471 9.44 -22.37 -10.74
CA THR A 471 8.99 -23.56 -10.02
C THR A 471 8.13 -23.21 -8.79
N PRO A 472 7.20 -24.08 -8.38
CA PRO A 472 6.44 -23.91 -7.13
C PRO A 472 7.29 -23.63 -5.87
N PRO A 473 8.38 -24.39 -5.58
CA PRO A 473 9.22 -24.09 -4.41
C PRO A 473 9.90 -22.72 -4.50
N PHE A 474 10.26 -22.26 -5.71
CA PHE A 474 10.79 -20.91 -5.91
C PHE A 474 9.76 -19.83 -5.54
N PHE A 475 8.52 -19.94 -6.02
CA PHE A 475 7.46 -19.00 -5.67
C PHE A 475 7.07 -19.06 -4.18
N ARG A 476 7.10 -20.25 -3.58
CA ARG A 476 6.94 -20.42 -2.13
C ARG A 476 7.97 -19.60 -1.39
N GLY A 477 9.26 -19.77 -1.69
CA GLY A 477 10.35 -18.99 -1.11
C GLY A 477 10.19 -17.48 -1.30
N LEU A 478 9.95 -17.05 -2.55
CA LEU A 478 9.89 -15.64 -2.91
C LEU A 478 8.72 -14.90 -2.25
N PHE A 479 7.49 -15.41 -2.36
CA PHE A 479 6.32 -14.72 -1.79
C PHE A 479 6.23 -14.85 -0.27
N SER A 480 6.75 -15.93 0.30
CA SER A 480 6.95 -16.11 1.74
C SER A 480 7.86 -15.01 2.28
N PHE A 481 9.04 -14.84 1.67
CA PHE A 481 9.99 -13.79 2.03
C PHE A 481 9.44 -12.37 1.81
N LEU A 482 8.80 -12.09 0.66
CA LEU A 482 8.22 -10.77 0.39
C LEU A 482 7.11 -10.40 1.38
N THR A 483 6.23 -11.34 1.72
CA THR A 483 5.16 -11.14 2.70
C THR A 483 5.73 -10.80 4.06
N TRP A 484 6.74 -11.56 4.50
CA TRP A 484 7.44 -11.31 5.74
C TRP A 484 8.21 -9.99 5.73
N TRP A 485 8.93 -9.68 4.65
CA TRP A 485 9.74 -8.47 4.52
C TRP A 485 8.90 -7.19 4.58
N VAL A 486 7.77 -7.15 3.88
CA VAL A 486 6.82 -6.02 3.93
C VAL A 486 6.34 -5.80 5.36
N ALA A 487 6.00 -6.88 6.09
CA ALA A 487 5.60 -6.79 7.50
C ALA A 487 6.75 -6.29 8.39
N THR A 488 7.98 -6.81 8.22
CA THR A 488 9.18 -6.35 8.94
C THR A 488 9.44 -4.87 8.71
N CYS A 489 9.35 -4.38 7.47
CA CYS A 489 9.47 -2.96 7.17
C CYS A 489 8.45 -2.13 7.93
N GLN A 490 7.18 -2.57 7.97
CA GLN A 490 6.13 -1.89 8.72
C GLN A 490 6.39 -1.88 10.23
N VAL A 491 6.82 -3.01 10.81
CA VAL A 491 7.14 -3.09 12.24
C VAL A 491 8.25 -2.11 12.58
N VAL A 492 9.39 -2.18 11.87
CA VAL A 492 10.55 -1.34 12.18
C VAL A 492 10.22 0.14 12.04
N THR A 493 9.62 0.54 10.92
CA THR A 493 9.28 1.95 10.66
C THR A 493 8.21 2.49 11.62
N SER A 494 7.24 1.66 12.02
CA SER A 494 6.23 2.07 13.01
C SER A 494 6.83 2.21 14.41
N LEU A 495 7.79 1.36 14.80
CA LEU A 495 8.52 1.49 16.06
C LEU A 495 9.36 2.78 16.10
N PHE A 496 10.10 3.08 15.03
CA PHE A 496 10.79 4.36 14.89
C PHE A 496 9.81 5.54 14.96
N GLY A 497 8.64 5.41 14.34
CA GLY A 497 7.59 6.42 14.38
C GLY A 497 7.02 6.66 15.77
N LEU A 498 6.78 5.59 16.54
CA LEU A 498 6.34 5.70 17.93
C LEU A 498 7.40 6.40 18.78
N TYR A 499 8.66 5.99 18.66
CA TYR A 499 9.77 6.62 19.36
C TYR A 499 9.88 8.11 19.03
N PHE A 500 9.87 8.46 17.75
CA PHE A 500 9.94 9.84 17.28
C PHE A 500 8.78 10.69 17.82
N HIS A 501 7.54 10.20 17.73
CA HIS A 501 6.38 11.00 18.14
C HIS A 501 6.17 11.09 19.64
N GLN A 502 6.63 10.10 20.42
CA GLN A 502 6.50 10.11 21.88
C GLN A 502 7.62 10.90 22.56
N TYR A 503 8.86 10.81 22.04
CA TYR A 503 10.02 11.36 22.75
C TYR A 503 10.65 12.57 22.07
N LEU A 504 10.63 12.68 20.73
CA LEU A 504 11.32 13.75 20.01
C LEU A 504 10.39 14.87 19.52
N ALA A 505 9.12 14.54 19.24
CA ALA A 505 8.13 15.54 18.80
C ALA A 505 7.26 16.09 19.94
N ALA A 506 7.34 15.49 21.13
CA ALA A 506 6.65 15.93 22.34
C ALA A 506 7.56 16.76 23.27
N SER A 507 8.88 16.60 23.15
CA SER A 507 9.91 17.52 23.65
C SER A 507 9.98 18.76 22.77
#